data_AF-A0A832B9D4-F1
#
_entry.id   AF-A0A832B9D4-F1
#
_cell.length_a   1.000
_cell.length_b   1.000
_cell.length_c   1.000
_cell.angle_alpha   90.00
_cell.angle_beta   90.00
_cell.angle_gamma   90.00
#
_symmetry.space_group_name_H-M   'P 1'
#
loop_
_entity.id
_entity.type
_entity.pdbx_description
1 polymer ?
#
loop_
_entity_poly.entity_id
_entity_poly.type
_entity_poly.pdbx_seq_one_letter_code
_entity_poly.pdbx_strand_id
1 'polypeptide(L)'
;MAVLNINLKKRLSKVHKPRRRSIAISYVRERAAKLLHAEPYNVIIDPELSRRVQLAARRMEAVKIEVEKEGELIRAKFFNEEKAGEGKSKEAAKEAKNTSNDSNSTKQKK
;
A
#
# COMPACT_ATOMS: atom_id res chain seq x y z
N MET A 1 -5.82 1.14 13.34
CA MET A 1 -5.38 1.35 11.94
C MET A 1 -6.54 1.84 11.10
N ALA A 2 -6.31 2.70 10.12
CA ALA A 2 -7.34 3.24 9.23
C ALA A 2 -6.89 3.14 7.77
N VAL A 3 -7.84 2.92 6.86
CA VAL A 3 -7.54 2.78 5.42
C VAL A 3 -8.13 3.96 4.67
N LEU A 4 -7.35 4.54 3.77
CA LEU A 4 -7.74 5.72 3.00
C LEU A 4 -7.46 5.49 1.51
N ASN A 5 -8.44 5.84 0.66
CA ASN A 5 -8.22 5.93 -0.77
C ASN A 5 -7.91 7.39 -1.17
N ILE A 6 -6.73 7.64 -1.74
CA ILE A 6 -6.25 8.96 -2.12
C ILE A 6 -6.38 9.13 -3.63
N ASN A 7 -7.32 9.97 -4.05
CA ASN A 7 -7.47 10.34 -5.46
C ASN A 7 -6.49 11.47 -5.83
N LEU A 8 -5.40 11.13 -6.51
CA LEU A 8 -4.36 12.09 -6.93
C LEU A 8 -4.81 12.97 -8.09
N LYS A 9 -5.71 12.49 -8.98
CA LYS A 9 -6.18 13.23 -10.16
C LYS A 9 -6.77 14.59 -9.78
N LYS A 10 -7.59 14.63 -8.71
CA LYS A 10 -8.21 15.88 -8.24
C LYS A 10 -7.18 16.94 -7.87
N ARG A 11 -6.09 16.56 -7.19
CA ARG A 11 -5.05 17.49 -6.71
C ARG A 11 -4.01 17.83 -7.78
N LEU A 12 -3.67 16.87 -8.64
CA LEU A 12 -2.54 16.99 -9.58
C LEU A 12 -2.94 17.46 -10.99
N SER A 13 -4.24 17.56 -11.30
CA SER A 13 -4.76 17.90 -12.64
C SER A 13 -4.18 19.20 -13.19
N LYS A 14 -4.08 20.22 -12.34
CA LYS A 14 -3.55 21.56 -12.66
C LYS A 14 -2.05 21.71 -12.37
N VAL A 15 -1.39 20.65 -11.93
CA VAL A 15 0.03 20.67 -11.52
C VAL A 15 0.93 20.32 -12.71
N HIS A 16 2.00 21.10 -12.89
CA HIS A 16 3.04 20.84 -13.88
C HIS A 16 3.75 19.49 -13.63
N LYS A 17 3.97 18.69 -14.69
CA LYS A 17 4.40 17.28 -14.60
C LYS A 17 5.58 17.01 -13.64
N PRO A 18 6.70 17.76 -13.66
CA PRO A 18 7.85 17.54 -12.78
C PRO A 18 7.50 17.68 -11.29
N ARG A 19 6.57 18.58 -10.94
CA ARG A 19 6.16 18.86 -9.55
C ARG A 19 5.13 17.87 -9.01
N ARG A 20 4.53 17.04 -9.85
CA ARG A 20 3.45 16.13 -9.44
C ARG A 20 3.88 15.13 -8.37
N ARG A 21 5.12 14.63 -8.44
CA ARG A 21 5.62 13.61 -7.51
C ARG A 21 5.76 14.16 -6.10
N SER A 22 6.42 15.30 -5.94
CA SER A 22 6.58 15.93 -4.63
C SER A 22 5.24 16.35 -4.04
N ILE A 23 4.38 16.97 -4.85
CA ILE A 23 3.04 17.38 -4.41
C ILE A 23 2.16 16.18 -4.03
N ALA A 24 2.28 15.04 -4.73
CA ALA A 24 1.56 13.82 -4.38
C ALA A 24 1.97 13.30 -2.99
N ILE A 25 3.28 13.29 -2.69
CA ILE A 25 3.79 12.87 -1.39
C ILE A 25 3.32 13.82 -0.28
N SER A 26 3.41 15.13 -0.48
CA SER A 26 2.87 16.12 0.47
C SER A 26 1.38 15.92 0.70
N TYR A 27 0.61 15.68 -0.37
CA TYR A 27 -0.82 15.44 -0.26
C TYR A 27 -1.16 14.16 0.50
N VAL A 28 -0.35 13.10 0.37
CA VAL A 28 -0.49 11.89 1.17
C VAL A 28 -0.27 12.19 2.66
N ARG A 29 0.78 12.96 3.01
CA ARG A 29 1.02 13.38 4.40
C ARG A 29 -0.14 14.18 4.97
N GLU A 30 -0.62 15.20 4.24
CA GLU A 30 -1.75 16.03 4.65
C GLU A 30 -3.00 15.19 4.93
N ARG A 31 -3.29 14.20 4.07
CA ARG A 31 -4.46 13.35 4.22
C ARG A 31 -4.33 12.34 5.37
N ALA A 32 -3.15 11.78 5.56
CA ALA A 32 -2.84 10.89 6.69
C ALA A 32 -2.95 11.64 8.02
N ALA A 33 -2.35 12.82 8.11
CA ALA A 33 -2.35 13.68 9.28
C ALA A 33 -3.78 14.12 9.66
N LYS A 34 -4.56 14.55 8.66
CA LYS A 34 -5.96 14.95 8.84
C LYS A 34 -6.84 13.82 9.39
N LEU A 35 -6.54 12.56 9.04
CA LEU A 35 -7.34 11.41 9.47
C LEU A 35 -7.15 11.10 10.97
N LEU A 36 -5.94 11.31 11.48
CA LEU A 36 -5.56 10.97 12.86
C LEU A 36 -5.36 12.20 13.74
N HIS A 37 -5.81 13.37 13.28
CA HIS A 37 -5.72 14.66 13.97
C HIS A 37 -4.30 14.97 14.48
N ALA A 38 -3.30 14.77 13.63
CA ALA A 38 -1.92 15.12 13.94
C ALA A 38 -1.36 16.08 12.90
N GLU A 39 -0.13 16.52 13.13
CA GLU A 39 0.59 17.39 12.22
C GLU A 39 1.21 16.63 11.04
N PRO A 40 1.24 17.21 9.82
CA PRO A 40 1.80 16.55 8.63
C PRO A 40 3.27 16.14 8.75
N TYR A 41 4.05 16.81 9.60
CA TYR A 41 5.46 16.48 9.83
C TYR A 41 5.66 15.23 10.68
N ASN A 42 4.66 14.81 11.46
CA ASN A 42 4.66 13.56 12.21
C ASN A 42 4.32 12.33 11.35
N VAL A 43 4.00 12.54 10.07
CA VAL A 43 3.68 11.46 9.13
C VAL A 43 4.94 10.91 8.48
N ILE A 44 5.31 9.72 8.90
CA ILE A 44 6.33 8.89 8.28
C ILE A 44 5.68 8.10 7.13
N ILE A 45 6.22 8.28 5.92
CA ILE A 45 5.78 7.56 4.73
C ILE A 45 6.77 6.42 4.48
N ASP A 46 6.25 5.19 4.43
CA ASP A 46 7.07 4.03 4.12
C ASP A 46 7.71 4.15 2.72
N PRO A 47 8.96 3.69 2.53
CA PRO A 47 9.65 3.77 1.25
C PRO A 47 8.86 3.16 0.08
N GLU A 48 8.20 2.02 0.32
CA GLU A 48 7.36 1.37 -0.69
C GLU A 48 6.15 2.23 -1.07
N LEU A 49 5.47 2.80 -0.07
CA LEU A 49 4.36 3.71 -0.32
C LEU A 49 4.83 4.94 -1.13
N SER A 50 5.97 5.52 -0.75
CA SER A 50 6.56 6.66 -1.47
C SER A 50 6.78 6.31 -2.95
N ARG A 51 7.37 5.15 -3.25
CA ARG A 51 7.59 4.69 -4.62
C ARG A 51 6.26 4.56 -5.39
N ARG A 52 5.26 3.92 -4.80
CA ARG A 52 3.94 3.72 -5.43
C ARG A 52 3.21 5.03 -5.68
N VAL A 53 3.22 5.96 -4.73
CA VAL A 53 2.63 7.29 -4.88
C VAL A 53 3.29 8.06 -6.01
N GLN A 54 4.62 8.02 -6.12
CA GLN A 54 5.32 8.69 -7.21
C GLN A 54 4.98 8.12 -8.58
N LEU A 55 4.76 6.81 -8.69
CA LEU A 55 4.31 6.16 -9.93
C LEU A 55 2.85 6.54 -10.26
N ALA A 56 1.96 6.42 -9.28
CA ALA A 56 0.55 6.79 -9.43
C ALA A 56 0.36 8.27 -9.78
N ALA A 57 1.21 9.16 -9.26
CA ALA A 57 1.21 10.59 -9.58
C ALA A 57 1.51 10.86 -11.07
N ARG A 58 2.29 9.99 -11.74
CA ARG A 58 2.53 10.09 -13.19
C ARG A 58 1.30 9.66 -13.99
N ARG A 59 0.64 8.59 -13.52
CA ARG A 59 -0.54 7.98 -14.16
C ARG A 59 -1.86 8.65 -13.79
N MET A 60 -1.84 9.56 -12.83
CA MET A 60 -3.03 10.21 -12.26
C MET A 60 -4.00 9.21 -11.63
N GLU A 61 -3.45 8.15 -11.05
CA GLU A 61 -4.18 7.06 -10.42
C GLU A 61 -4.43 7.33 -8.94
N ALA A 62 -5.45 6.66 -8.39
CA ALA A 62 -5.68 6.68 -6.96
C ALA A 62 -4.72 5.72 -6.24
N VAL A 63 -4.42 5.99 -4.98
CA VAL A 63 -3.56 5.14 -4.14
C VAL A 63 -4.31 4.82 -2.86
N LYS A 64 -4.43 3.54 -2.55
CA LYS A 64 -4.98 3.05 -1.29
C LYS A 64 -3.84 2.91 -0.28
N ILE A 65 -4.01 3.53 0.87
CA ILE A 65 -3.00 3.57 1.93
C ILE A 65 -3.61 3.09 3.24
N GLU A 66 -2.76 2.56 4.08
CA GLU A 66 -3.05 2.26 5.48
C GLU A 66 -2.30 3.24 6.36
N VAL A 67 -2.95 3.72 7.41
CA VAL A 67 -2.39 4.66 8.36
C VAL A 67 -2.58 4.15 9.78
N GLU A 68 -1.49 4.20 10.52
CA GLU A 68 -1.40 3.70 11.88
C GLU A 68 -0.74 4.77 12.76
N LYS A 69 -1.32 5.00 13.94
CA LYS A 69 -0.75 5.89 14.93
C LYS A 69 0.15 5.08 15.86
N GLU A 70 1.40 5.49 15.98
CA GLU A 70 2.41 4.88 16.86
C GLU A 70 2.93 5.98 17.79
N GLY A 71 2.30 6.14 18.95
CA GLY A 71 2.56 7.25 19.87
C GLY A 71 2.19 8.60 19.25
N GLU A 72 3.18 9.50 19.14
CA GLU A 72 3.04 10.83 18.52
C GLU A 72 3.20 10.81 16.99
N LEU A 73 3.71 9.71 16.45
CA LEU A 73 4.00 9.56 15.02
C LEU A 73 2.87 8.83 14.31
N ILE A 74 2.75 9.09 13.01
CA ILE A 74 1.83 8.38 12.11
C ILE A 74 2.67 7.66 11.07
N ARG A 75 2.49 6.35 10.94
CA ARG A 75 3.04 5.59 9.81
C ARG A 75 1.98 5.44 8.73
N ALA A 76 2.33 5.84 7.52
CA ALA A 76 1.55 5.61 6.32
C ALA A 76 2.22 4.52 5.47
N LYS A 77 1.50 3.44 5.23
CA LYS A 77 1.94 2.26 4.49
C LYS A 77 1.08 2.02 3.26
N PHE A 78 1.59 1.28 2.30
CA PHE A 78 0.80 0.83 1.16
C PHE A 78 -0.22 -0.22 1.64
N PHE A 79 -1.48 -0.05 1.24
CA PHE A 79 -2.50 -1.03 1.58
C PHE A 79 -2.38 -2.25 0.67
N ASN A 80 -1.95 -3.39 1.23
CA ASN A 80 -1.89 -4.65 0.50
C ASN A 80 -3.18 -5.46 0.72
N GLU A 81 -4.01 -5.59 -0.32
CA GLU A 81 -5.27 -6.33 -0.25
C GLU A 81 -5.07 -7.82 0.06
N GLU A 82 -3.96 -8.43 -0.38
CA GLU A 82 -3.67 -9.84 -0.11
C GLU A 82 -3.45 -10.13 1.39
N LYS A 83 -2.88 -9.17 2.15
CA LYS A 83 -2.70 -9.30 3.60
C LYS A 83 -3.93 -8.92 4.41
N ALA A 84 -4.84 -8.12 3.84
CA ALA A 84 -6.08 -7.71 4.51
C ALA A 84 -7.16 -8.82 4.50
N GLY A 85 -7.03 -9.81 3.60
CA GLY A 85 -7.95 -10.95 3.48
C GLY A 85 -7.71 -12.09 4.47
N GLU A 86 -6.52 -12.20 5.07
CA GLU A 86 -6.21 -13.28 6.02
C GLU A 86 -6.88 -13.10 7.41
N GLY A 87 -7.31 -11.88 7.74
CA GLY A 87 -7.97 -11.57 9.01
C GLY A 87 -9.48 -11.81 9.06
N LYS A 88 -10.12 -12.24 7.97
CA LYS A 88 -11.59 -12.45 7.90
C LYS A 88 -12.05 -13.81 7.39
N SER A 89 -11.13 -14.72 7.08
CA SER A 89 -11.50 -16.03 6.54
C SER A 89 -10.59 -17.11 7.13
N LYS A 90 -10.88 -17.58 8.35
CA LYS A 90 -10.52 -18.94 8.84
C LYS A 90 -11.07 -19.17 10.26
N GLU A 91 -12.39 -19.14 10.40
CA GLU A 91 -13.06 -20.02 11.35
C GLU A 91 -13.93 -20.98 10.53
N ALA A 92 -13.28 -22.03 10.05
CA ALA A 92 -13.86 -23.32 9.68
C ALA A 92 -12.69 -24.24 9.32
N ALA A 93 -12.07 -24.80 10.35
CA ALA A 93 -11.18 -25.93 10.20
C ALA A 93 -11.96 -27.15 9.72
N LYS A 94 -11.39 -27.87 8.76
CA LYS A 94 -11.21 -29.33 8.71
C LYS A 94 -10.24 -29.64 7.57
N GLU A 95 -8.98 -29.88 7.93
CA GLU A 95 -8.36 -31.23 7.92
C GLU A 95 -8.26 -31.80 6.49
N ALA A 96 -7.12 -31.64 5.83
CA ALA A 96 -5.88 -32.43 5.97
C ALA A 96 -5.83 -33.59 4.96
N LYS A 97 -4.90 -33.52 4.00
CA LYS A 97 -3.95 -34.61 3.74
C LYS A 97 -2.74 -34.12 2.96
N ASN A 98 -1.62 -34.05 3.68
CA ASN A 98 -0.28 -34.08 3.12
C ASN A 98 -0.04 -35.45 2.46
N THR A 99 0.56 -35.47 1.28
CA THR A 99 1.57 -36.48 0.94
C THR A 99 2.60 -35.86 0.02
N SER A 100 3.81 -35.82 0.56
CA SER A 100 5.08 -35.44 -0.03
C SER A 100 5.57 -36.45 -1.09
N ASN A 101 6.70 -36.07 -1.69
CA ASN A 101 7.69 -36.90 -2.39
C ASN A 101 7.34 -37.29 -3.83
N ASP A 102 8.27 -37.49 -4.75
CA ASP A 102 9.69 -37.22 -4.95
C ASP A 102 9.94 -37.86 -6.33
N SER A 103 10.99 -37.43 -7.04
CA SER A 103 11.71 -38.26 -8.00
C SER A 103 11.18 -38.46 -9.43
N ASN A 104 11.94 -37.84 -10.33
CA ASN A 104 12.81 -38.53 -11.31
C ASN A 104 12.30 -38.77 -12.75
N SER A 105 13.29 -38.62 -13.64
CA SER A 105 13.49 -39.30 -14.92
C SER A 105 13.33 -38.46 -16.20
N THR A 106 14.48 -37.97 -16.64
CA THR A 106 15.02 -38.03 -18.02
C THR A 106 14.08 -38.41 -19.16
N LYS A 107 14.09 -37.58 -20.22
CA LYS A 107 14.01 -38.11 -21.59
C LYS A 107 14.74 -37.19 -22.59
N GLN A 108 15.84 -37.72 -23.11
CA GLN A 108 16.48 -37.29 -24.36
C GLN A 108 15.53 -37.47 -25.55
N LYS A 109 15.68 -36.60 -26.56
CA LYS A 109 15.56 -36.80 -28.02
C LYS A 109 15.53 -35.39 -28.63
N LYS A 110 16.27 -35.03 -29.67
CA LYS A 110 16.91 -35.75 -30.76
C LYS A 110 18.11 -34.93 -31.22
#